data_AF-A0A4S8JVK3-F1
#
_entry.id   AF-A0A4S8JVK3-F1
#
_cell.length_a   1.000
_cell.length_b   1.000
_cell.length_c   1.000
_cell.angle_alpha   90.00
_cell.angle_beta   90.00
_cell.angle_gamma   90.00
#
_symmetry.space_group_name_H-M   'P 1'
#
loop_
_entity.id
_entity.type
_entity.pdbx_description
1 polymer ?
#
loop_
_entity_poly.entity_id
_entity_poly.type
_entity_poly.pdbx_seq_one_letter_code
_entity_poly.pdbx_strand_id
1 'polypeptide(L)' 'MAIKIMKLPIKNPWRAWYSDKQVGGYVVGYGGLTLVTVRGAGHMVPTYQPERALLMFSSFLRGKLPPPS' A
#
# COMPACT_ATOMS: atom_id res chain seq x y z
N MET A 1 -11.51 2.07 13.07
CA MET A 1 -10.44 2.38 12.09
C MET A 1 -10.99 3.39 11.09
N ALA A 2 -10.54 4.64 11.15
CA ALA A 2 -11.20 5.84 10.59
C ALA A 2 -11.65 5.71 9.12
N ILE A 3 -10.92 4.97 8.29
CA ILE A 3 -11.24 4.79 6.87
C ILE A 3 -12.59 4.09 6.65
N LYS A 4 -12.98 3.16 7.54
CA LYS A 4 -14.27 2.44 7.43
C LYS A 4 -15.48 3.36 7.54
N ILE A 5 -15.34 4.53 8.18
CA ILE A 5 -16.44 5.50 8.39
C ILE A 5 -16.85 6.17 7.07
N MET A 6 -15.93 6.28 6.11
CA MET A 6 -16.20 6.90 4.80
C MET A 6 -17.11 6.05 3.90
N LYS A 7 -17.36 4.77 4.23
CA LYS A 7 -18.22 3.84 3.46
C LYS A 7 -17.92 3.78 1.96
N LEU A 8 -16.65 3.93 1.58
CA LEU A 8 -16.24 3.89 0.17
C LEU A 8 -16.38 2.48 -0.42
N PRO A 9 -16.81 2.34 -1.69
CA PRO A 9 -16.88 1.03 -2.35
C PRO A 9 -15.48 0.47 -2.60
N ILE A 10 -15.30 -0.82 -2.32
CA ILE A 10 -14.06 -1.53 -2.65
C ILE A 10 -14.01 -1.77 -4.16
N LYS A 11 -12.96 -1.27 -4.82
CA LYS A 11 -12.68 -1.47 -6.25
C LYS A 11 -11.59 -2.50 -6.48
N ASN A 12 -10.60 -2.56 -5.59
CA ASN A 12 -9.56 -3.58 -5.59
C ASN A 12 -9.53 -4.24 -4.21
N PRO A 13 -9.87 -5.54 -4.11
CA PRO A 13 -9.87 -6.25 -2.84
C PRO A 13 -8.52 -6.22 -2.14
N TRP A 14 -8.57 -6.37 -0.82
CA TRP A 14 -7.37 -6.49 0.02
C TRP A 14 -6.46 -7.60 -0.48
N ARG A 15 -5.20 -7.27 -0.80
CA ARG A 15 -4.21 -8.25 -1.24
C ARG A 15 -2.80 -7.88 -0.79
N ALA A 16 -1.92 -8.88 -0.74
CA ALA A 16 -0.50 -8.63 -0.57
C ALA A 16 0.09 -7.89 -1.79
N TRP A 17 1.13 -7.10 -1.53
CA TRP A 17 2.01 -6.54 -2.56
C TRP A 17 3.46 -6.88 -2.23
N TYR A 18 4.32 -6.87 -3.25
CA TYR A 18 5.66 -7.45 -3.15
C TYR A 18 6.76 -6.44 -3.50
N SER A 19 7.90 -6.59 -2.82
CA SER A 19 9.18 -5.93 -3.09
C SER A 19 10.24 -7.02 -3.00
N ASP A 20 11.05 -7.17 -4.05
CA ASP A 20 12.08 -8.21 -4.16
C ASP A 20 11.60 -9.62 -3.72
N LYS A 21 10.49 -10.09 -4.32
CA LYS A 21 9.86 -11.40 -4.05
C LYS A 21 9.39 -11.62 -2.60
N GLN A 22 9.46 -10.60 -1.75
CA GLN A 22 8.98 -10.64 -0.38
C GLN A 22 7.71 -9.80 -0.22
N VAL A 23 6.84 -10.20 0.71
CA VAL A 23 5.65 -9.42 1.05
C VAL A 23 6.07 -8.06 1.62
N GLY A 24 5.85 -7.00 0.83
CA GLY A 24 6.10 -5.61 1.19
C GLY A 24 5.01 -5.05 2.10
N GLY A 25 3.81 -5.64 2.06
CA GLY A 25 2.67 -5.29 2.90
C GLY A 25 1.36 -5.66 2.21
N TYR A 26 0.30 -4.91 2.50
CA TYR A 26 -1.03 -5.13 1.92
C TYR A 26 -1.60 -3.84 1.34
N VAL A 27 -2.48 -4.00 0.35
CA VAL A 27 -3.15 -2.89 -0.32
C VAL A 27 -4.63 -3.21 -0.51
N VAL A 28 -5.49 -2.20 -0.31
CA VAL A 28 -6.89 -2.19 -0.73
C VAL A 28 -7.19 -0.89 -1.46
N GLY A 29 -7.86 -1.02 -2.61
CA GLY A 29 -8.29 0.11 -3.42
C GLY A 29 -9.78 0.35 -3.22
N TYR A 30 -10.13 1.55 -2.81
CA TYR A 30 -11.50 2.07 -2.75
C TYR A 30 -11.75 3.02 -3.93
N GLY A 31 -13.02 3.37 -4.17
CA GLY A 31 -13.36 4.46 -5.08
C GLY A 31 -12.76 5.79 -4.59
N GLY A 32 -11.67 6.26 -5.24
CA GLY A 32 -11.00 7.53 -4.94
C GLY A 32 -9.96 7.49 -3.82
N LEU A 33 -9.70 6.32 -3.21
CA LEU A 33 -8.72 6.18 -2.12
C LEU A 33 -8.00 4.84 -2.19
N THR A 34 -6.70 4.83 -1.96
CA THR A 34 -5.93 3.59 -1.75
C THR A 34 -5.34 3.57 -0.36
N LEU A 35 -5.53 2.47 0.37
CA LEU A 35 -4.87 2.22 1.65
C LEU A 35 -3.77 1.17 1.45
N VAL A 36 -2.55 1.52 1.86
CA VAL A 36 -1.38 0.64 1.79
C VAL A 36 -0.79 0.48 3.19
N THR A 37 -0.44 -0.75 3.56
CA THR A 37 0.43 -1.04 4.71
C THR A 37 1.83 -1.40 4.23
N VAL A 38 2.84 -1.07 5.03
CA VAL A 38 4.24 -1.43 4.77
C VAL A 38 4.70 -2.35 5.90
N ARG A 39 4.97 -3.61 5.58
CA ARG A 39 5.40 -4.63 6.54
C ARG A 39 6.78 -4.28 7.07
N GLY A 40 6.94 -4.37 8.39
CA GLY A 40 8.22 -4.14 9.07
C GLY A 40 8.63 -2.66 9.18
N ALA A 41 7.71 -1.73 8.93
CA ALA A 41 7.94 -0.30 9.11
C ALA A 41 7.29 0.21 10.41
N GLY A 42 7.97 1.11 11.11
CA GLY A 42 7.41 1.91 12.20
C GLY A 42 6.75 3.21 11.70
N HIS A 43 6.63 4.21 12.58
CA HIS A 43 6.02 5.51 12.26
C HIS A 43 6.71 6.23 11.08
N MET A 44 8.04 6.22 11.04
CA MET A 44 8.83 6.82 9.95
C MET A 44 9.14 5.79 8.86
N VAL A 45 8.15 5.45 8.04
CA VAL A 45 8.22 4.35 7.07
C VAL A 45 9.51 4.36 6.20
N PRO A 46 9.93 5.48 5.59
CA PRO A 46 11.15 5.51 4.77
C PRO A 46 12.45 5.23 5.55
N THR A 47 12.47 5.51 6.86
CA THR A 47 13.62 5.22 7.73
C THR A 47 13.78 3.71 7.99
N TYR A 48 12.66 2.99 8.17
CA TYR A 48 12.67 1.56 8.50
C TYR A 48 12.68 0.65 7.27
N GLN A 49 12.03 1.06 6.18
CA GLN A 49 11.84 0.24 4.99
C GLN A 49 12.02 1.10 3.72
N PRO A 50 13.24 1.62 3.45
CA PRO A 50 13.48 2.61 2.40
C PRO A 50 13.11 2.13 1.00
N GLU A 51 13.47 0.89 0.64
CA GLU A 51 13.15 0.30 -0.67
C GLU A 51 11.64 0.19 -0.89
N ARG A 52 10.92 -0.36 0.09
CA ARG A 52 9.47 -0.53 0.07
C ARG A 52 8.75 0.82 0.04
N ALA A 53 9.26 1.82 0.77
CA ALA A 53 8.72 3.17 0.76
C ALA A 53 8.87 3.83 -0.62
N LEU A 54 10.04 3.69 -1.25
CA LEU A 54 10.28 4.20 -2.60
C LEU A 54 9.37 3.52 -3.62
N LEU A 55 9.27 2.19 -3.60
CA LEU A 55 8.40 1.43 -4.52
C LEU A 55 6.93 1.84 -4.36
N MET A 56 6.45 1.99 -3.12
CA MET A 56 5.11 2.48 -2.82
C MET A 56 4.91 3.91 -3.39
N PHE A 57 5.85 4.81 -3.14
CA PHE A 57 5.78 6.20 -3.60
C PHE A 57 5.83 6.33 -5.12
N SER A 58 6.72 5.58 -5.79
CA SER A 58 6.77 5.52 -7.26
C SER A 58 5.49 4.92 -7.87
N SER A 59 4.82 3.99 -7.18
CA SER A 59 3.52 3.45 -7.62
C SER A 59 2.43 4.51 -7.49
N PHE A 60 2.41 5.24 -6.36
CA PHE A 60 1.50 6.37 -6.13
C PHE A 60 1.62 7.43 -7.21
N LEU A 61 2.83 7.90 -7.53
CA LEU A 61 3.05 8.92 -8.58
C LEU A 61 2.58 8.46 -9.97
N ARG A 62 2.59 7.15 -10.24
CA ARG A 62 2.11 6.57 -11.51
C ARG A 62 0.62 6.25 -11.51
N GLY A 63 -0.10 6.53 -10.42
CA GLY A 63 -1.51 6.16 -10.27
C GLY A 63 -1.74 4.64 -10.28
N LYS A 64 -0.74 3.84 -9.87
CA LYS A 64 -0.81 2.38 -9.85
C LYS A 64 -0.76 1.87 -8.42
N LEU A 65 -1.44 0.75 -8.16
CA LEU A 65 -1.26 0.02 -6.91
C LEU A 65 0.15 -0.60 -6.86
N PRO A 66 0.75 -0.75 -5.67
CA PRO A 66 1.96 -1.55 -5.52
C PRO A 66 1.78 -2.95 -6.15
N PRO A 67 2.82 -3.50 -6.79
CA PRO A 67 2.70 -4.65 -7.66
C PRO A 67 2.18 -5.88 -6.89
N PRO A 68 1.36 -6.73 -7.53
CA PRO A 68 1.18 -8.09 -7.07
C PRO A 68 2.52 -8.87 -7.16
N SER A 69 2.53 -10.13 -6.71
CA SER A 69 3.72 -11.03 -6.67
C SER A 69 4.67 -10.88 -7.85
#